data_AF-A0A352S1K4-F1
#
_entry.id   AF-A0A352S1K4-F1
#
_cell.length_a   1.000
_cell.length_b   1.000
_cell.length_c   1.000
_cell.angle_alpha   90.00
_cell.angle_beta   90.00
_cell.angle_gamma   90.00
#
_symmetry.space_group_name_H-M   'P 1'
#
loop_
_entity.id
_entity.type
_entity.pdbx_description
1 polymer ?
#
loop_
_entity_poly.entity_id
_entity_poly.type
_entity_poly.pdbx_seq_one_letter_code
_entity_poly.pdbx_strand_id
1 'polypeptide(L)'
;LITTNPGAERIFRQPLNGVLGHPVEQIPGMNDFAEIVRQAFSEQTTSEVLGGAQHWQKQIELPQGDEEQPLTLLVRGAHLPGGSHDEPGYVVVFDDISDVISAQRSVAWGEVARRLAHEIKNPLTPIQLSAERLQMKLSPKLETSDAEVLKRGAATIVNQ
;
A
#
# COMPACT_ATOMS: atom_id res chain seq x y z
N LEU A 1 -7.22 -0.55 -29.09
CA LEU A 1 -7.53 -1.87 -28.50
C LEU A 1 -7.87 -2.83 -29.63
N ILE A 2 -7.04 -3.84 -29.88
CA ILE A 2 -7.26 -4.79 -31.00
C ILE A 2 -8.00 -6.04 -30.51
N THR A 3 -7.55 -6.58 -29.37
CA THR A 3 -8.15 -7.73 -28.71
C THR A 3 -8.25 -7.47 -27.21
N THR A 4 -9.16 -8.16 -26.55
CA THR A 4 -9.33 -8.13 -25.09
C THR A 4 -9.89 -9.48 -24.63
N ASN A 5 -9.64 -9.85 -23.37
CA ASN A 5 -10.23 -11.04 -22.78
C ASN A 5 -11.31 -10.65 -21.75
N PRO A 6 -12.22 -11.57 -21.37
CA PRO A 6 -13.24 -11.29 -20.35
C PRO A 6 -12.65 -10.90 -18.98
N GLY A 7 -11.40 -11.29 -18.71
CA GLY A 7 -10.68 -10.89 -17.50
C GLY A 7 -10.48 -9.37 -17.42
N ALA A 8 -10.11 -8.73 -18.52
CA ALA A 8 -9.93 -7.29 -18.59
C ALA A 8 -11.22 -6.51 -18.30
N GLU A 9 -12.36 -6.96 -18.83
CA GLU A 9 -13.66 -6.32 -18.58
C GLU A 9 -14.06 -6.39 -17.10
N ARG A 10 -13.79 -7.53 -16.46
CA ARG A 10 -14.06 -7.73 -15.03
C ARG A 10 -13.17 -6.84 -14.14
N ILE A 11 -11.89 -6.71 -14.47
CA ILE A 11 -10.94 -5.88 -13.70
C ILE A 11 -11.29 -4.39 -13.82
N PHE A 12 -11.54 -3.91 -15.03
CA PHE A 12 -11.91 -2.51 -15.26
C PHE A 12 -13.39 -2.21 -15.03
N ARG A 13 -14.19 -3.22 -14.67
CA ARG A 13 -15.63 -3.14 -14.39
C ARG A 13 -16.43 -2.45 -15.50
N GLN A 14 -16.00 -2.60 -16.75
CA GLN A 14 -16.65 -2.00 -17.91
C GLN A 14 -16.53 -2.91 -19.14
N PRO A 15 -17.53 -2.90 -20.05
CA PRO A 15 -17.46 -3.65 -21.29
C PRO A 15 -16.39 -3.06 -22.21
N LEU A 16 -15.47 -3.90 -22.69
CA LEU A 16 -14.39 -3.52 -23.59
C LEU A 16 -14.64 -3.99 -25.03
N ASN A 17 -15.54 -4.96 -25.23
CA ASN A 17 -15.90 -5.46 -26.55
C ASN A 17 -16.51 -4.38 -27.47
N GLY A 18 -17.23 -3.40 -26.91
CA GLY A 18 -17.84 -2.31 -27.68
C GLY A 18 -16.87 -1.21 -28.13
N VAL A 19 -15.61 -1.25 -27.66
CA VAL A 19 -14.58 -0.23 -27.93
C VAL A 19 -13.36 -0.82 -28.65
N LEU A 20 -13.49 -2.01 -29.23
CA LEU A 20 -12.48 -2.56 -30.14
C LEU A 20 -12.25 -1.61 -31.32
N GLY A 21 -10.99 -1.46 -31.72
CA GLY A 21 -10.56 -0.49 -32.75
C GLY A 21 -10.26 0.91 -32.23
N HIS A 22 -10.72 1.29 -31.03
CA HIS A 22 -10.41 2.60 -30.44
C HIS A 22 -9.09 2.60 -29.65
N PRO A 23 -8.30 3.69 -29.67
CA PRO A 23 -7.18 3.89 -28.76
C PRO A 23 -7.60 3.73 -27.29
N VAL A 24 -6.72 3.18 -26.45
CA VAL A 24 -7.05 2.92 -25.03
C VAL A 24 -7.37 4.22 -24.27
N GLU A 25 -6.71 5.31 -24.63
CA GLU A 25 -6.94 6.67 -24.11
C GLU A 25 -8.32 7.27 -24.46
N GLN A 26 -9.06 6.68 -25.41
CA GLN A 26 -10.42 7.10 -25.72
C GLN A 26 -11.47 6.30 -24.95
N ILE A 27 -11.05 5.27 -24.20
CA ILE A 27 -11.94 4.46 -23.39
C ILE A 27 -12.18 5.20 -22.06
N PRO A 28 -13.44 5.49 -21.69
CA PRO A 28 -13.74 6.14 -20.42
C PRO A 28 -13.07 5.45 -19.22
N GLY A 29 -12.51 6.25 -18.31
CA GLY A 29 -11.83 5.74 -17.11
C GLY A 29 -10.47 5.06 -17.34
N MET A 30 -9.97 4.98 -18.58
CA MET A 30 -8.68 4.35 -18.90
C MET A 30 -7.55 5.34 -19.21
N ASN A 31 -7.78 6.66 -19.06
CA ASN A 31 -6.79 7.68 -19.41
C ASN A 31 -5.48 7.50 -18.62
N ASP A 32 -5.57 7.39 -17.30
CA ASP A 32 -4.39 7.22 -16.44
C ASP A 32 -3.66 5.91 -16.74
N PHE A 33 -4.42 4.83 -16.96
CA PHE A 33 -3.85 3.55 -17.37
C PHE A 33 -3.13 3.65 -18.72
N ALA A 34 -3.74 4.30 -19.71
CA ALA A 34 -3.17 4.47 -21.05
C ALA A 34 -1.90 5.33 -21.02
N GLU A 35 -1.90 6.41 -20.23
CA GLU A 35 -0.74 7.28 -20.00
C GLU A 35 0.45 6.47 -19.47
N ILE A 36 0.22 5.68 -18.41
CA ILE A 36 1.27 4.87 -17.78
C ILE A 36 1.80 3.79 -18.74
N VAL A 37 0.91 3.10 -19.45
CA VAL A 37 1.28 2.07 -20.43
C VAL A 37 2.12 2.69 -21.56
N ARG A 38 1.72 3.84 -22.09
CA ARG A 38 2.47 4.54 -23.15
C ARG A 38 3.85 4.97 -22.68
N GLN A 39 3.93 5.54 -21.47
CA GLN A 39 5.21 5.90 -20.88
C GLN A 39 6.11 4.67 -20.70
N ALA A 40 5.56 3.56 -20.20
CA ALA A 40 6.31 2.32 -19.99
C ALA A 40 6.85 1.74 -21.29
N PHE A 41 6.08 1.76 -22.38
CA PHE A 41 6.59 1.37 -23.70
C PHE A 41 7.66 2.33 -24.24
N SER A 42 7.50 3.65 -24.04
CA SER A 42 8.54 4.61 -24.44
C SER A 42 9.87 4.36 -23.72
N GLU A 43 9.82 4.07 -22.41
CA GLU A 43 10.98 3.69 -21.61
C GLU A 43 11.57 2.35 -22.06
N GLN A 44 10.72 1.37 -22.37
CA GLN A 44 11.14 0.06 -22.89
C GLN A 44 11.89 0.21 -24.22
N THR A 45 11.34 0.95 -25.19
CA THR A 45 11.99 1.13 -26.50
C THR A 45 13.39 1.70 -26.35
N THR A 46 13.57 2.66 -25.44
CA THR A 46 14.90 3.23 -25.15
C THR A 46 15.82 2.20 -24.51
N SER A 47 15.30 1.39 -23.57
CA SER A 47 16.06 0.31 -22.93
C SER A 47 16.48 -0.76 -23.95
N GLU A 48 15.58 -1.19 -24.82
CA GLU A 48 15.79 -2.24 -25.82
C GLU A 48 16.86 -1.84 -26.85
N VAL A 49 16.85 -0.59 -27.33
CA VAL A 49 17.90 -0.05 -28.22
C VAL A 49 19.29 -0.11 -27.57
N LEU A 50 19.35 -0.01 -26.24
CA LEU A 50 20.59 -0.13 -25.46
C LEU A 50 20.92 -1.58 -25.05
N GLY A 51 20.20 -2.58 -25.60
CA GLY A 51 20.38 -4.00 -25.27
C GLY A 51 19.73 -4.44 -23.96
N GLY A 52 18.76 -3.67 -23.46
CA GLY A 52 17.99 -3.94 -22.24
C GLY A 52 16.86 -4.95 -22.44
N ALA A 53 15.93 -4.98 -21.48
CA ALA A 53 14.85 -5.97 -21.45
C ALA A 53 13.79 -5.71 -22.54
N GLN A 54 13.31 -6.79 -23.17
CA GLN A 54 12.25 -6.77 -24.21
C GLN A 54 10.83 -6.72 -23.64
N HIS A 55 10.70 -6.56 -22.32
CA HIS A 55 9.44 -6.39 -21.64
C HIS A 55 9.62 -5.48 -20.43
N TRP A 56 8.54 -4.85 -20.00
CA TRP A 56 8.50 -4.06 -18.77
C TRP A 56 7.47 -4.63 -17.80
N GLN A 57 7.62 -4.26 -16.53
CA GLN A 57 6.66 -4.55 -15.49
C GLN A 57 6.53 -3.32 -14.58
N LYS A 58 5.30 -2.91 -14.27
CA LYS A 58 5.00 -1.83 -13.33
C LYS A 58 3.83 -2.22 -12.43
N GLN A 59 3.94 -1.91 -11.14
CA GLN A 59 2.79 -1.86 -10.25
C GLN A 59 2.18 -0.47 -10.34
N ILE A 60 0.87 -0.39 -10.54
CA ILE A 60 0.14 0.86 -10.65
C ILE A 60 -1.06 0.84 -9.72
N GLU A 61 -1.46 2.01 -9.23
CA GLU A 61 -2.65 2.19 -8.42
C GLU A 61 -3.59 3.10 -9.20
N LEU A 62 -4.80 2.60 -9.48
CA LEU A 62 -5.84 3.32 -10.20
C LEU A 62 -6.98 3.66 -9.25
N PRO A 63 -7.40 4.94 -9.17
CA PRO A 63 -8.55 5.31 -8.36
C PRO A 63 -9.82 4.64 -8.89
N GLN A 64 -10.64 4.08 -7.99
CA GLN A 64 -11.89 3.39 -8.31
C GLN A 64 -13.08 4.28 -7.91
N GLY A 65 -13.27 5.42 -8.57
CA GLY A 65 -14.39 6.32 -8.29
C GLY A 65 -14.45 6.73 -6.81
N ASP A 66 -15.51 6.31 -6.12
CA ASP A 66 -15.77 6.60 -4.69
C ASP A 66 -15.21 5.53 -3.72
N GLU A 67 -14.52 4.48 -4.20
CA GLU A 67 -13.93 3.47 -3.30
C GLU A 67 -12.72 4.02 -2.53
N GLU A 68 -12.64 3.73 -1.23
CA GLU A 68 -11.52 4.16 -0.37
C GLU A 68 -10.19 3.50 -0.75
N GLN A 69 -10.23 2.33 -1.37
CA GLN A 69 -9.04 1.57 -1.76
C GLN A 69 -8.85 1.61 -3.27
N PRO A 70 -7.66 2.01 -3.77
CA PRO A 70 -7.39 2.00 -5.20
C PRO A 70 -7.27 0.56 -5.72
N LEU A 71 -7.63 0.36 -7.00
CA LEU A 71 -7.34 -0.87 -7.71
C LEU A 71 -5.83 -0.95 -7.95
N THR A 72 -5.19 -1.97 -7.41
CA THR A 72 -3.74 -2.16 -7.60
C THR A 72 -3.48 -3.21 -8.67
N LEU A 73 -2.86 -2.80 -9.77
CA LEU A 73 -2.56 -3.68 -10.89
C LEU A 73 -1.07 -3.93 -11.02
N LEU A 74 -0.70 -5.19 -11.27
CA LEU A 74 0.63 -5.55 -11.74
C LEU A 74 0.58 -5.69 -13.26
N VAL A 75 1.08 -4.68 -13.96
CA VAL A 75 1.00 -4.55 -15.41
C VAL A 75 2.32 -4.92 -16.05
N ARG A 76 2.27 -5.67 -17.14
CA ARG A 76 3.40 -6.08 -17.96
C ARG A 76 3.10 -5.77 -19.42
N GLY A 77 4.09 -5.32 -20.15
CA GLY A 77 3.97 -5.08 -21.58
C GLY A 77 5.20 -5.54 -22.34
N ALA A 78 4.98 -5.94 -23.59
CA ALA A 78 6.02 -6.32 -24.53
C ALA A 78 5.58 -6.01 -25.96
N HIS A 79 6.55 -5.87 -26.86
CA HIS A 79 6.28 -5.81 -28.29
C HIS A 79 5.92 -7.20 -28.83
N LEU A 80 4.96 -7.26 -29.73
CA LEU A 80 4.58 -8.48 -30.44
C LEU A 80 5.23 -8.47 -31.83
N PRO A 81 6.22 -9.35 -32.10
CA PRO A 81 6.84 -9.43 -33.42
C PRO A 81 5.86 -10.03 -34.43
N GLY A 82 5.75 -9.40 -35.62
CA GLY A 82 4.97 -9.92 -36.75
C GLY A 82 3.57 -9.33 -36.96
N GLY A 83 3.37 -8.04 -36.72
CA GLY A 83 2.15 -7.33 -37.11
C GLY A 83 1.86 -7.40 -38.62
N SER A 84 0.58 -7.41 -39.01
CA SER A 84 0.13 -7.52 -40.41
C SER A 84 0.36 -6.25 -41.24
N HIS A 85 0.90 -5.20 -40.62
CA HIS A 85 1.35 -3.96 -41.22
C HIS A 85 2.68 -3.62 -40.51
N ASP A 86 3.61 -2.94 -41.18
CA ASP A 86 5.01 -2.61 -40.77
C ASP A 86 5.22 -1.96 -39.37
N GLU A 87 4.21 -1.94 -38.50
CA GLU A 87 4.27 -1.48 -37.12
C GLU A 87 4.33 -2.64 -36.11
N PRO A 88 5.16 -2.51 -35.06
CA PRO A 88 5.22 -3.51 -33.99
C PRO A 88 3.88 -3.55 -33.25
N GLY A 89 3.35 -4.76 -33.04
CA GLY A 89 2.20 -4.96 -32.17
C GLY A 89 2.59 -4.73 -30.70
N TYR A 90 1.59 -4.48 -29.85
CA TYR A 90 1.78 -4.34 -28.40
C TYR A 90 0.87 -5.32 -27.68
N VAL A 91 1.41 -6.00 -26.68
CA VAL A 91 0.62 -6.81 -25.74
C VAL A 91 0.80 -6.25 -24.34
N VAL A 92 -0.31 -6.11 -23.62
CA VAL A 92 -0.33 -5.69 -22.22
C VAL A 92 -1.12 -6.73 -21.44
N VAL A 93 -0.52 -7.25 -20.37
CA VAL A 93 -1.13 -8.20 -19.43
C VAL A 93 -1.10 -7.56 -18.06
N PHE A 94 -2.20 -7.68 -17.31
CA PHE A 94 -2.27 -7.12 -15.97
C PHE A 94 -3.06 -8.03 -15.04
N ASP A 95 -2.58 -8.12 -13.81
CA ASP A 95 -3.21 -8.87 -12.72
C ASP A 95 -3.71 -7.87 -11.67
N ASP A 96 -4.94 -8.06 -11.20
CA ASP A 96 -5.43 -7.38 -10.00
C ASP A 96 -4.77 -8.01 -8.78
N ILE A 97 -3.92 -7.25 -8.10
CA ILE A 97 -3.18 -7.66 -6.91
C ILE A 97 -3.67 -6.93 -5.66
N SER A 98 -4.84 -6.29 -5.71
CA SER A 98 -5.38 -5.49 -4.59
C SER A 98 -5.48 -6.30 -3.30
N ASP A 99 -5.99 -7.53 -3.38
CA ASP A 99 -6.10 -8.44 -2.23
C ASP A 99 -4.73 -8.82 -1.65
N VAL A 100 -3.73 -9.02 -2.52
CA VAL A 100 -2.35 -9.36 -2.11
C VAL A 100 -1.73 -8.19 -1.36
N ILE A 101 -1.86 -6.98 -1.89
CA ILE A 101 -1.33 -5.76 -1.27
C ILE A 101 -2.05 -5.46 0.05
N SER A 102 -3.37 -5.63 0.09
CA SER A 102 -4.17 -5.49 1.31
C SER A 102 -3.73 -6.48 2.40
N ALA A 103 -3.56 -7.75 2.05
CA ALA A 103 -3.10 -8.77 2.97
C ALA A 103 -1.68 -8.48 3.51
N GLN A 104 -0.74 -8.08 2.65
CA GLN A 104 0.61 -7.68 3.06
C GLN A 104 0.57 -6.50 4.04
N ARG A 105 -0.27 -5.49 3.76
CA ARG A 105 -0.46 -4.33 4.63
C ARG A 105 -1.00 -4.76 6.00
N SER A 106 -2.00 -5.65 6.06
CA SER A 106 -2.55 -6.15 7.32
C SER A 106 -1.51 -6.89 8.17
N VAL A 107 -0.65 -7.71 7.55
CA VAL A 107 0.45 -8.39 8.26
C VAL A 107 1.42 -7.39 8.85
N ALA A 108 1.86 -6.40 8.05
CA ALA A 108 2.77 -5.36 8.50
C ALA A 108 2.18 -4.53 9.66
N TRP A 109 0.91 -4.13 9.57
CA TRP A 109 0.22 -3.43 10.66
C TRP A 109 0.14 -4.27 11.94
N GLY A 110 -0.04 -5.58 11.83
CA GLY A 110 -0.04 -6.48 12.99
C GLY A 110 1.29 -6.50 13.73
N GLU A 111 2.41 -6.51 13.00
CA GLU A 111 3.75 -6.41 13.59
C GLU A 111 3.97 -5.04 14.23
N VAL A 112 3.64 -3.96 13.51
CA VAL A 112 3.76 -2.59 14.00
C VAL A 112 2.94 -2.39 15.28
N ALA A 113 1.69 -2.88 15.31
CA ALA A 113 0.84 -2.80 16.48
C ALA A 113 1.42 -3.57 17.69
N ARG A 114 1.96 -4.77 17.46
CA ARG A 114 2.62 -5.54 18.53
C ARG A 114 3.85 -4.80 19.07
N ARG A 115 4.70 -4.28 18.18
CA ARG A 115 5.88 -3.48 18.57
C ARG A 115 5.46 -2.24 19.36
N LEU A 116 4.50 -1.46 18.85
CA LEU A 116 3.96 -0.29 19.56
C LEU A 116 3.46 -0.65 20.95
N ALA A 117 2.73 -1.77 21.11
CA ALA A 117 2.28 -2.22 22.42
C ALA A 117 3.43 -2.55 23.38
N HIS A 118 4.51 -3.17 22.88
CA HIS A 118 5.71 -3.39 23.69
C HIS A 118 6.44 -2.08 24.01
N GLU A 119 6.58 -1.18 23.04
CA GLU A 119 7.25 0.11 23.21
C GLU A 119 6.48 1.06 24.14
N ILE A 120 5.16 0.95 24.25
CA ILE A 120 4.35 1.69 25.25
C ILE A 120 4.54 1.11 26.65
N LYS A 121 4.62 -0.22 26.79
CA LYS A 121 4.81 -0.89 28.10
C LYS A 121 6.20 -0.64 28.69
N ASN A 122 7.21 -0.50 27.84
CA ASN A 122 8.62 -0.31 28.24
C ASN A 122 8.90 0.94 29.09
N PRO A 123 8.40 2.15 28.76
CA PRO A 123 8.53 3.32 29.62
C PRO A 123 7.57 3.27 30.82
N LEU A 124 6.40 2.63 30.69
CA LEU A 124 5.40 2.60 31.76
C LEU A 124 5.88 1.80 32.98
N THR A 125 6.54 0.66 32.76
CA THR A 125 6.95 -0.24 33.85
C THR A 125 7.98 0.41 34.80
N PRO A 126 9.09 1.01 34.34
CA PRO A 126 10.02 1.72 35.22
C PRO A 126 9.42 2.95 35.89
N ILE A 127 8.47 3.64 35.23
CA ILE A 127 7.76 4.80 35.82
C ILE A 127 6.92 4.35 37.01
N GLN A 128 6.12 3.30 36.84
CA GLN A 128 5.30 2.72 37.91
C GLN A 128 6.18 2.25 39.09
N LEU A 129 7.24 1.48 38.81
CA LEU A 129 8.18 1.02 39.84
C LEU A 129 8.88 2.18 40.56
N SER A 130 9.20 3.27 39.85
CA SER A 130 9.79 4.46 40.46
C SER A 130 8.81 5.16 41.39
N ALA A 131 7.52 5.25 41.02
CA ALA A 131 6.47 5.80 41.86
C ALA A 131 6.25 4.98 43.14
N GLU A 132 6.16 3.65 43.02
CA GLU A 132 6.05 2.74 44.18
C GLU A 132 7.25 2.87 45.13
N ARG A 133 8.47 2.89 44.57
CA ARG A 133 9.71 3.05 45.35
C ARG A 133 9.76 4.39 46.09
N LEU A 134 9.35 5.48 45.43
CA LEU A 134 9.30 6.81 46.06
C LEU A 134 8.32 6.83 47.22
N GLN A 135 7.12 6.27 47.04
CA GLN A 135 6.12 6.15 48.10
C GLN A 135 6.67 5.34 49.28
N MET A 136 7.17 4.12 49.05
CA MET A 136 7.70 3.26 50.11
C MET A 136 8.84 3.92 50.90
N LYS A 137 9.75 4.64 50.23
CA LYS A 137 10.95 5.21 50.85
C LYS A 137 10.68 6.53 51.60
N LEU A 138 9.72 7.32 51.14
CA LEU A 138 9.46 8.67 51.69
C LEU A 138 8.24 8.71 52.62
N SER A 139 7.23 7.84 52.47
CA SER A 139 6.07 7.83 53.37
C SER A 139 6.41 7.78 54.87
N PRO A 140 7.42 7.01 55.33
CA PRO A 140 7.79 7.01 56.75
C PRO A 140 8.50 8.28 57.23
N LYS A 141 8.90 9.18 56.33
CA LYS A 141 9.71 10.39 56.61
C LYS A 141 8.92 11.69 56.48
N LEU A 142 7.65 11.60 56.11
CA LEU A 142 6.79 12.74 55.83
C LEU A 142 5.73 12.90 56.93
N GLU A 143 5.30 14.13 57.15
CA GLU A 143 4.12 14.43 57.95
C GLU A 143 2.86 13.82 57.29
N THR A 144 1.83 13.56 58.10
CA THR A 144 0.64 12.80 57.67
C THR A 144 -0.03 13.37 56.41
N SER A 145 -0.12 14.71 56.27
CA SER A 145 -0.71 15.34 55.08
C SER A 145 0.09 15.06 53.82
N ASP A 146 1.41 15.14 53.90
CA ASP A 146 2.31 15.02 52.74
C ASP A 146 2.46 13.55 52.34
N ALA A 147 2.45 12.63 53.31
CA ALA A 147 2.41 11.20 53.08
C ALA A 147 1.15 10.77 52.30
N GLU A 148 -0.02 11.35 52.62
CA GLU A 148 -1.27 11.08 51.91
C GLU A 148 -1.31 11.72 50.51
N VAL A 149 -0.68 12.88 50.30
CA VAL A 149 -0.50 13.46 48.95
C VAL A 149 0.39 12.56 48.09
N LEU A 150 1.54 12.12 48.62
CA LEU A 150 2.46 11.21 47.93
C LEU A 150 1.78 9.89 47.55
N LYS A 151 1.04 9.30 48.50
CA LYS A 151 0.29 8.06 48.29
C LYS A 151 -0.75 8.19 47.17
N ARG A 152 -1.51 9.29 47.14
CA ARG A 152 -2.48 9.54 46.05
C ARG A 152 -1.79 9.71 44.69
N GLY A 153 -0.68 10.45 44.63
CA GLY A 153 0.08 10.65 43.40
C GLY A 153 0.67 9.34 42.86
N ALA A 154 1.34 8.57 43.72
CA ALA A 154 1.91 7.27 43.34
C ALA A 154 0.82 6.28 42.91
N ALA A 155 -0.29 6.20 43.66
CA ALA A 155 -1.42 5.34 43.28
C ALA A 155 -2.07 5.75 41.94
N THR A 156 -2.06 7.04 41.59
CA THR A 156 -2.57 7.49 40.29
C THR A 156 -1.65 7.01 39.16
N ILE A 157 -0.33 7.11 39.33
CA ILE A 157 0.65 6.67 38.31
C ILE A 157 0.67 5.14 38.15
N VAL A 158 0.44 4.39 39.22
CA VAL A 158 0.41 2.91 39.18
C VAL A 158 -0.89 2.37 38.55
N ASN A 159 -2.02 3.06 38.76
CA ASN A 159 -3.33 2.61 38.29
C ASN A 159 -3.78 3.22 36.94
N GLN A 160 -3.00 4.14 36.38
CA GLN A 160 -3.19 4.71 35.03
C GLN A 160 -2.21 4.06 34.05
#